data_AF-A0A848Y4A2-F1
#
_entry.id   AF-A0A848Y4A2-F1
#
_cell.length_a   1.000
_cell.length_b   1.000
_cell.length_c   1.000
_cell.angle_alpha   90.00
_cell.angle_beta   90.00
_cell.angle_gamma   90.00
#
_symmetry.space_group_name_H-M   'P 1'
#
loop_
_entity.id
_entity.type
_entity.pdbx_description
1 polymer ?
#
loop_
_entity_poly.entity_id
_entity_poly.type
_entity_poly.pdbx_seq_one_letter_code
_entity_poly.pdbx_strand_id
1 'polypeptide(L)'
;MSRSPLFLLLAFVIAVAPARADPPDLTPPATDADAATWVTFSDNLVEALHTTDNLGLQTSALQHVAAYGDRVDVSAAKFDIVRLYRDHSDTRVRMAALAALAQMDDGWVADFLLRSARFEKDEHLARLTLHAAQAVAARRG
;
A
#
# COMPACT_ATOMS: atom_id res chain seq x y z
N MET A 1 -46.38 -29.16 54.70
CA MET A 1 -44.99 -28.63 54.65
C MET A 1 -44.43 -28.99 53.28
N SER A 2 -44.42 -28.05 52.34
CA SER A 2 -44.01 -28.27 50.95
C SER A 2 -42.67 -27.61 50.70
N ARG A 3 -41.68 -28.36 50.19
CA ARG A 3 -40.35 -27.87 49.82
C ARG A 3 -40.19 -27.99 48.31
N SER A 4 -40.20 -26.86 47.60
CA SER A 4 -39.90 -26.77 46.17
C SER A 4 -38.38 -26.78 45.95
N PRO A 5 -37.83 -27.59 45.03
CA PRO A 5 -36.43 -27.51 44.65
C PRO A 5 -36.23 -26.45 43.56
N LEU A 6 -35.37 -25.48 43.86
CA LEU A 6 -34.89 -24.44 42.96
C LEU A 6 -33.91 -25.07 41.97
N PHE A 7 -34.31 -25.25 40.71
CA PHE A 7 -33.40 -25.67 39.63
C PHE A 7 -32.63 -24.47 39.10
N LEU A 8 -31.33 -24.42 39.39
CA LEU A 8 -30.38 -23.47 38.80
C LEU A 8 -30.02 -23.97 37.39
N LEU A 9 -30.53 -23.28 36.37
CA LEU A 9 -30.15 -23.49 34.97
C LEU A 9 -28.85 -22.71 34.69
N LEU A 10 -27.75 -23.44 34.55
CA LEU A 10 -26.49 -22.90 34.03
C LEU A 10 -26.60 -22.78 32.51
N ALA A 11 -26.72 -21.55 32.00
CA ALA A 11 -26.58 -21.29 30.57
C ALA A 11 -25.10 -21.23 30.20
N PHE A 12 -24.63 -22.19 29.42
CA PHE A 12 -23.28 -22.21 28.87
C PHE A 12 -23.27 -21.39 27.57
N VAL A 13 -22.72 -20.18 27.61
CA VAL A 13 -22.48 -19.38 26.40
C VAL A 13 -21.16 -19.85 25.80
N ILE A 14 -21.22 -20.59 24.69
CA ILE A 14 -20.04 -20.94 23.90
C ILE A 14 -19.65 -19.71 23.08
N ALA A 15 -18.62 -18.99 23.52
CA ALA A 15 -18.01 -17.94 22.72
C ALA A 15 -17.24 -18.59 21.56
N VAL A 16 -17.79 -18.53 20.35
CA VAL A 16 -17.05 -18.87 19.13
C VAL A 16 -16.06 -17.73 18.88
N ALA A 17 -14.78 -17.98 19.12
CA ALA A 17 -13.73 -17.03 18.72
C ALA A 17 -13.71 -16.92 17.18
N PRO A 18 -13.68 -15.71 16.60
CA PRO A 18 -13.57 -15.57 15.16
C PRO A 18 -12.26 -16.21 14.69
N ALA A 19 -12.32 -16.98 13.60
CA ALA A 19 -11.13 -17.52 12.94
C ALA A 19 -10.21 -16.33 12.60
N ARG A 20 -9.03 -16.31 13.22
CA ARG A 20 -8.01 -15.32 12.93
C ARG A 20 -7.48 -15.67 11.54
N ALA A 21 -7.76 -14.85 10.54
CA ALA A 21 -7.04 -14.95 9.28
C ALA A 21 -5.55 -14.76 9.58
N ASP A 22 -4.71 -15.63 9.03
CA ASP A 22 -3.27 -15.43 9.11
C ASP A 22 -2.96 -14.09 8.43
N PRO A 23 -2.09 -13.26 9.03
CA PRO A 23 -1.69 -12.01 8.39
C PRO A 23 -1.05 -12.33 7.04
N PRO A 24 -1.26 -11.48 6.02
CA PRO A 24 -0.62 -11.67 4.73
C PRO A 24 0.90 -11.76 4.90
N ASP A 25 1.53 -12.74 4.25
CA ASP A 25 2.99 -12.84 4.23
C ASP A 25 3.55 -11.69 3.40
N LEU A 26 4.17 -10.72 4.09
CA LEU A 26 4.80 -9.55 3.48
C LEU A 26 6.29 -9.78 3.20
N THR A 27 6.79 -10.99 3.40
CA THR A 27 8.18 -11.32 3.09
C THR A 27 8.39 -11.16 1.58
N PRO A 28 9.38 -10.36 1.13
CA PRO A 28 9.63 -10.22 -0.29
C PRO A 28 9.99 -11.58 -0.88
N PRO A 29 9.49 -11.91 -2.08
CA PRO A 29 9.79 -13.18 -2.71
C PRO A 29 11.27 -13.27 -3.07
N ALA A 30 11.77 -14.51 -3.17
CA ALA A 30 13.12 -14.75 -3.67
C ALA A 30 13.28 -14.15 -5.08
N THR A 31 14.49 -13.71 -5.43
CA THR A 31 14.74 -13.03 -6.71
C THR A 31 14.47 -13.92 -7.94
N ASP A 32 14.43 -15.24 -7.73
CA ASP A 32 14.12 -16.32 -8.67
C ASP A 32 12.71 -16.92 -8.47
N ALA A 33 11.85 -16.26 -7.69
CA ALA A 33 10.48 -16.73 -7.46
C ALA A 33 9.68 -16.80 -8.76
N ASP A 34 8.73 -17.74 -8.80
CA ASP A 34 7.86 -17.93 -9.95
C ASP A 34 6.82 -16.79 -10.09
N ALA A 35 6.13 -16.78 -11.23
CA ALA A 35 5.14 -15.76 -11.54
C ALA A 35 3.97 -15.71 -10.52
N ALA A 36 3.56 -16.87 -9.97
CA ALA A 36 2.47 -16.93 -9.01
C ALA A 36 2.83 -16.19 -7.72
N THR A 37 4.07 -16.33 -7.27
CA THR A 37 4.57 -15.67 -6.06
C THR A 37 4.56 -14.14 -6.22
N TRP A 38 4.96 -13.60 -7.37
CA TRP A 38 4.94 -12.16 -7.63
C TRP A 38 3.53 -11.57 -7.72
N VAL A 39 2.56 -12.35 -8.22
CA VAL A 39 1.14 -11.94 -8.21
C VAL A 39 0.64 -11.79 -6.78
N THR A 40 0.82 -12.81 -5.93
CA THR A 40 0.41 -12.71 -4.51
C THR A 40 1.12 -11.58 -3.79
N PHE A 41 2.41 -11.36 -4.05
CA PHE A 41 3.14 -10.24 -3.45
C PHE A 41 2.56 -8.88 -3.89
N SER A 42 2.18 -8.74 -5.16
CA SER A 42 1.53 -7.53 -5.67
C SER A 42 0.19 -7.26 -4.98
N ASP A 43 -0.64 -8.30 -4.83
CA ASP A 43 -1.93 -8.19 -4.14
C ASP A 43 -1.77 -7.74 -2.68
N ASN A 44 -0.78 -8.30 -1.97
CA ASN A 44 -0.47 -7.92 -0.60
C ASN A 44 0.00 -6.45 -0.50
N LEU A 45 0.77 -5.96 -1.48
CA LEU A 45 1.16 -4.54 -1.53
C LEU A 45 -0.04 -3.63 -1.76
N VAL A 46 -0.98 -4.03 -2.63
CA VAL A 46 -2.23 -3.29 -2.86
C VAL A 46 -3.05 -3.18 -1.58
N GLU A 47 -3.25 -4.30 -0.87
CA GLU A 47 -3.96 -4.32 0.43
C GLU A 47 -3.27 -3.41 1.48
N ALA A 48 -1.94 -3.53 1.59
CA ALA A 48 -1.15 -2.71 2.50
C ALA A 48 -1.27 -1.20 2.20
N LEU A 49 -1.35 -0.81 0.92
CA LEU A 49 -1.48 0.59 0.51
C LEU A 49 -2.88 1.15 0.77
N HIS A 50 -3.93 0.33 0.66
CA HIS A 50 -5.30 0.73 1.00
C HIS A 50 -5.54 0.90 2.51
N THR A 51 -4.67 0.34 3.35
CA THR A 51 -4.77 0.43 4.81
C THR A 51 -4.58 1.87 5.28
N THR A 52 -5.58 2.48 5.91
CA THR A 52 -5.54 3.92 6.28
C THR A 52 -5.08 4.20 7.71
N ASP A 53 -5.04 3.19 8.57
CA ASP A 53 -4.75 3.28 10.01
C ASP A 53 -3.31 2.90 10.35
N ASN A 54 -2.54 2.38 9.39
CA ASN A 54 -1.16 1.96 9.60
C ASN A 54 -0.19 2.59 8.59
N LEU A 55 0.27 3.80 8.92
CA LEU A 55 1.22 4.54 8.08
C LEU A 55 2.57 3.82 7.91
N GLY A 56 3.00 3.06 8.92
CA GLY A 56 4.25 2.28 8.85
C GLY A 56 4.16 1.19 7.78
N LEU A 57 3.03 0.47 7.76
CA LEU A 57 2.75 -0.54 6.72
C LEU A 57 2.66 0.09 5.33
N GLN A 58 1.93 1.20 5.17
CA GLN A 58 1.86 1.92 3.90
C GLN A 58 3.24 2.35 3.41
N THR A 59 4.06 2.90 4.31
CA THR A 59 5.42 3.36 3.96
C THR A 59 6.32 2.19 3.55
N SER A 60 6.22 1.04 4.22
CA SER A 60 6.94 -0.18 3.83
C SER A 60 6.50 -0.67 2.46
N ALA A 61 5.19 -0.67 2.18
CA ALA A 61 4.66 -1.05 0.88
C ALA A 61 5.16 -0.12 -0.24
N LEU A 62 5.16 1.21 -0.01
CA LEU A 62 5.73 2.18 -0.96
C LEU A 62 7.19 1.90 -1.27
N GLN A 63 7.99 1.55 -0.26
CA GLN A 63 9.41 1.21 -0.45
C GLN A 63 9.58 -0.06 -1.28
N HIS A 64 8.74 -1.08 -1.08
CA HIS A 64 8.76 -2.29 -1.90
C HIS A 64 8.36 -2.02 -3.35
N VAL A 65 7.34 -1.19 -3.59
CA VAL A 65 6.98 -0.74 -4.95
C VAL A 65 8.15 0.00 -5.60
N ALA A 66 8.80 0.90 -4.86
CA ALA A 66 9.96 1.63 -5.38
C ALA A 66 11.16 0.71 -5.70
N ALA A 67 11.31 -0.39 -4.97
CA ALA A 67 12.41 -1.35 -5.15
C ALA A 67 12.15 -2.37 -6.27
N TYR A 68 10.89 -2.77 -6.48
CA TYR A 68 10.50 -3.90 -7.33
C TYR A 68 9.46 -3.55 -8.40
N GLY A 69 9.31 -2.28 -8.76
CA GLY A 69 8.20 -1.81 -9.60
C GLY A 69 8.12 -2.41 -11.01
N ASP A 70 9.18 -3.02 -11.52
CA ASP A 70 9.18 -3.80 -12.77
C ASP A 70 8.55 -5.20 -12.63
N ARG A 71 8.38 -5.68 -11.39
CA ARG A 71 7.87 -7.02 -11.06
C ARG A 71 6.53 -7.02 -10.34
N VAL A 72 6.11 -5.87 -9.79
CA VAL A 72 4.86 -5.74 -9.04
C VAL A 72 3.84 -4.89 -9.77
N ASP A 73 2.58 -5.31 -9.75
CA ASP A 73 1.46 -4.53 -10.26
C ASP A 73 0.65 -3.95 -9.09
N VAL A 74 0.80 -2.65 -8.86
CA VAL A 74 0.03 -1.90 -7.86
C VAL A 74 -0.91 -0.88 -8.49
N SER A 75 -1.34 -1.11 -9.74
CA SER A 75 -2.23 -0.21 -10.48
C SER A 75 -3.56 0.05 -9.74
N ALA A 76 -4.07 -0.94 -9.00
CA ALA A 76 -5.28 -0.82 -8.18
C ALA A 76 -5.14 0.18 -7.01
N ALA A 77 -3.94 0.34 -6.45
CA ALA A 77 -3.66 1.26 -5.34
C ALA A 77 -3.09 2.63 -5.79
N LYS A 78 -2.99 2.89 -7.10
CA LYS A 78 -2.38 4.11 -7.66
C LYS A 78 -2.88 5.40 -7.03
N PHE A 79 -4.19 5.52 -6.82
CA PHE A 79 -4.79 6.74 -6.29
C PHE A 79 -4.49 6.95 -4.79
N ASP A 80 -4.29 5.88 -4.03
CA ASP A 80 -3.82 5.98 -2.65
C ASP A 80 -2.37 6.46 -2.59
N ILE A 81 -1.50 5.96 -3.47
CA ILE A 81 -0.11 6.43 -3.59
C ILE A 81 -0.10 7.93 -3.96
N VAL A 82 -0.94 8.35 -4.92
CA VAL A 82 -1.09 9.76 -5.29
C VAL A 82 -1.55 10.62 -4.12
N ARG A 83 -2.53 10.14 -3.34
CA ARG A 83 -3.02 10.84 -2.14
C ARG A 83 -1.91 10.99 -1.10
N LEU A 84 -1.12 9.95 -0.86
CA LEU A 84 0.05 10.01 0.05
C LEU A 84 1.10 11.01 -0.44
N TYR A 85 1.38 11.05 -1.74
CA TYR A 85 2.31 12.02 -2.32
C TYR A 85 1.81 13.48 -2.17
N ARG A 86 0.52 13.72 -2.44
CA ARG A 86 -0.05 15.07 -2.51
C ARG A 86 -0.38 15.65 -1.13
N ASP A 87 -1.00 14.85 -0.27
CA ASP A 87 -1.74 15.35 0.90
C ASP A 87 -1.03 15.03 2.23
N HIS A 88 -0.05 14.13 2.25
CA HIS A 88 0.62 13.75 3.49
C HIS A 88 1.51 14.87 4.03
N SER A 89 1.50 15.12 5.34
CA SER A 89 2.27 16.21 5.95
C SER A 89 3.76 15.90 6.11
N ASP A 90 4.12 14.62 6.31
CA ASP A 90 5.51 14.17 6.39
C ASP A 90 6.13 14.04 4.99
N THR A 91 7.14 14.87 4.71
CA THR A 91 7.93 14.84 3.47
C THR A 91 8.55 13.48 3.18
N ARG A 92 8.93 12.69 4.20
CA ARG A 92 9.50 11.34 4.00
C ARG A 92 8.50 10.39 3.33
N VAL A 93 7.24 10.44 3.77
CA VAL A 93 6.15 9.64 3.17
C VAL A 93 5.88 10.13 1.76
N ARG A 94 5.84 11.45 1.54
CA ARG A 94 5.67 12.02 0.19
C ARG A 94 6.77 11.58 -0.76
N MET A 95 8.03 11.55 -0.31
CA MET A 95 9.17 11.08 -1.11
C MET A 95 9.09 9.59 -1.39
N ALA A 96 8.68 8.76 -0.42
CA ALA A 96 8.45 7.33 -0.66
C ALA A 96 7.34 7.10 -1.69
N ALA A 97 6.25 7.87 -1.61
CA ALA A 97 5.16 7.83 -2.57
C ALA A 97 5.61 8.29 -3.96
N LEU A 98 6.41 9.36 -4.05
CA LEU A 98 7.01 9.80 -5.31
C LEU A 98 7.89 8.71 -5.93
N ALA A 99 8.74 8.06 -5.14
CA ALA A 99 9.59 6.97 -5.62
C ALA A 99 8.77 5.78 -6.14
N ALA A 100 7.68 5.42 -5.46
CA ALA A 100 6.76 4.39 -5.91
C ALA A 100 6.08 4.78 -7.24
N LEU A 101 5.52 6.00 -7.34
CA LEU A 101 4.92 6.52 -8.58
C LEU A 101 5.94 6.54 -9.74
N ALA A 102 7.20 6.88 -9.44
CA ALA A 102 8.27 6.92 -10.42
C ALA A 102 8.65 5.54 -10.97
N GLN A 103 8.21 4.44 -10.36
CA GLN A 103 8.39 3.08 -10.91
C GLN A 103 7.17 2.57 -11.67
N MET A 104 6.01 3.21 -11.53
CA MET A 104 4.81 2.81 -12.26
C MET A 104 4.95 3.14 -13.75
N ASP A 105 4.84 2.15 -14.62
CA ASP A 105 4.86 2.36 -16.07
C ASP A 105 3.50 2.82 -16.61
N ASP A 106 3.04 3.98 -16.14
CA ASP A 106 1.71 4.52 -16.43
C ASP A 106 1.79 5.97 -16.94
N GLY A 107 1.28 6.19 -18.16
CA GLY A 107 1.29 7.51 -18.80
C GLY A 107 0.47 8.55 -18.04
N TRP A 108 -0.60 8.13 -17.37
CA TRP A 108 -1.36 9.03 -16.49
C TRP A 108 -0.52 9.47 -15.29
N VAL A 109 0.33 8.59 -14.75
CA VAL A 109 1.24 8.94 -13.66
C VAL A 109 2.29 9.94 -14.13
N ALA A 110 2.87 9.75 -15.32
CA ALA A 110 3.79 10.73 -15.91
C ALA A 110 3.15 12.13 -16.03
N ASP A 111 1.94 12.21 -16.60
CA ASP A 111 1.21 13.46 -16.76
C ASP A 111 0.83 14.09 -15.41
N PHE A 112 0.44 13.26 -14.44
CA PHE A 112 0.15 13.70 -13.08
C PHE A 112 1.38 14.31 -12.41
N LEU A 113 2.54 13.63 -12.46
CA LEU A 113 3.78 14.12 -11.87
C LEU A 113 4.24 15.41 -12.54
N LEU A 114 4.17 15.48 -13.88
CA LEU A 114 4.55 16.68 -14.63
C LEU A 114 3.73 17.91 -14.20
N ARG A 115 2.40 17.75 -14.05
CA ARG A 115 1.54 18.84 -13.55
C ARG A 115 1.83 19.15 -12.09
N SER A 116 2.02 18.13 -11.26
CA SER A 116 2.31 18.29 -9.83
C SER A 116 3.59 19.09 -9.59
N ALA A 117 4.65 18.84 -10.37
CA ALA A 117 5.91 19.56 -10.27
C ALA A 117 5.77 21.09 -10.44
N ARG A 118 4.81 21.53 -11.28
CA ARG A 118 4.54 22.97 -11.50
C ARG A 118 3.93 23.67 -10.28
N PHE A 119 3.19 22.95 -9.44
CA PHE A 119 2.46 23.51 -8.30
C PHE A 119 3.10 23.17 -6.96
N GLU A 120 4.19 22.42 -6.96
CA GLU A 120 4.95 22.10 -5.77
C GLU A 120 5.66 23.34 -5.23
N LYS A 121 5.49 23.61 -3.94
CA LYS A 121 6.05 24.80 -3.28
C LYS A 121 7.49 24.55 -2.82
N ASP A 122 7.82 23.31 -2.50
CA ASP A 122 9.17 22.90 -2.18
C ASP A 122 9.98 22.74 -3.47
N GLU A 123 10.97 23.61 -3.68
CA GLU A 123 11.76 23.64 -4.92
C GLU A 123 12.55 22.34 -5.16
N HIS A 124 13.02 21.70 -4.09
CA HIS A 124 13.74 20.44 -4.21
C HIS A 124 12.81 19.31 -4.64
N LEU A 125 11.65 19.20 -3.99
CA LEU A 125 10.65 18.21 -4.35
C LEU A 125 10.09 18.46 -5.76
N ALA A 126 9.88 19.72 -6.15
CA ALA A 126 9.44 20.08 -7.51
C ALA A 126 10.39 19.54 -8.58
N ARG A 127 11.71 19.69 -8.38
CA ARG A 127 12.73 19.12 -9.29
C ARG A 127 12.68 17.60 -9.32
N LEU A 128 12.61 16.94 -8.16
CA LEU A 128 12.52 15.48 -8.10
C LEU A 128 11.26 14.96 -8.81
N THR A 129 10.12 15.61 -8.60
CA THR A 129 8.86 15.26 -9.26
C THR A 129 8.94 15.43 -10.77
N LEU A 130 9.59 16.49 -11.26
CA LEU A 130 9.82 16.68 -12.69
C LEU A 130 10.71 15.56 -13.28
N HIS A 131 11.80 15.22 -12.60
CA HIS A 131 12.68 14.12 -13.03
C HIS A 131 11.96 12.78 -13.05
N ALA A 132 11.14 12.50 -12.03
CA ALA A 132 10.31 11.30 -11.98
C ALA A 132 9.32 11.25 -13.16
N ALA A 133 8.65 12.37 -13.46
CA ALA A 133 7.73 12.46 -14.60
C ALA A 133 8.43 12.13 -15.94
N GLN A 134 9.62 12.69 -16.14
CA GLN A 134 10.43 12.44 -17.34
C GLN A 134 10.90 10.98 -17.43
N ALA A 135 11.33 10.39 -16.31
CA ALA A 135 11.76 9.00 -16.25
C ALA A 135 10.62 8.03 -16.59
N VAL A 136 9.41 8.27 -16.06
CA VAL A 136 8.22 7.48 -16.39
C VAL A 136 7.86 7.62 -17.87
N ALA A 137 7.86 8.86 -18.40
CA ALA A 137 7.57 9.10 -19.80
C ALA A 137 8.58 8.41 -20.75
N ALA A 138 9.87 8.40 -20.38
CA ALA A 138 10.93 7.82 -21.20
C ALA A 138 10.87 6.29 -21.31
N ARG A 139 10.35 5.57 -20.31
CA ARG A 139 10.21 4.10 -20.38
C ARG A 139 9.10 3.63 -21.33
N ARG A 140 8.21 4.55 -21.73
CA ARG A 140 7.05 4.25 -22.58
C ARG A 140 7.29 4.46 -24.09
N GLY A 141 8.36 5.16 -24.45
CA GLY A 141 8.70 5.51 -25.83
C GLY A 141 9.73 4.56 -26.43
#